data_AF-A0A525C859-F1
#
_entry.id   AF-A0A525C859-F1
#
_cell.length_a   1.000
_cell.length_b   1.000
_cell.length_c   1.000
_cell.angle_alpha   90.00
_cell.angle_beta   90.00
_cell.angle_gamma   90.00
#
_symmetry.space_group_name_H-M   'P 1'
#
loop_
_entity.id
_entity.type
_entity.pdbx_description
1 polymer ?
#
loop_
_entity_poly.entity_id
_entity_poly.type
_entity_poly.pdbx_seq_one_letter_code
_entity_poly.pdbx_strand_id
1 'polypeptide(L)'
;AMTDPVRLKQILANLLGNAVKFTKAGEVELKIGFSSFGNDPDKGVFHFAVRDTGIGITEAQRQKLFKAFSQADSSTTRNFGGTGLGLIISDMIARQMGGKIELESVQGKGTTFYFDLELEVEHGERASAEALRSIVKRCLVIDDNEQNRMILSHMLGHWGIECQTSSDGLAAMKMLEESPEFDVLICDYHMPYIDGLETIQMIREKLEIDSGHLPIILMHSSLDDEALHRRCDELGVRFRLTKPVKSDDLYEYLRTVNDKNAPDVPAQPLEAGQVASDIDQEAAASAVILVAEDVEMNMIMIRGLLKHRLPSAVIIEAKNGQEAVEKFTEQSPDLVLMDVQMPVMDGFDATRKIREIERDGRKKTPVVALTAGAIKEDQERGLAAGMDEYLTKPVNVGELEAVLSKFLSDK
;
A
#
# COMPACT_ATOMS: atom_id res chain seq x y z
N ALA A 1 -10.77 19.46 8.59
CA ALA A 1 -10.03 19.93 9.78
C ALA A 1 -8.76 20.61 9.30
N MET A 2 -8.49 21.81 9.80
CA MET A 2 -7.32 22.60 9.44
C MET A 2 -6.13 22.14 10.28
N THR A 3 -5.10 21.59 9.63
CA THR A 3 -3.89 21.08 10.30
C THR A 3 -2.71 21.12 9.35
N ASP A 4 -1.48 21.00 9.87
CA ASP A 4 -0.28 20.81 9.05
C ASP A 4 -0.20 19.33 8.61
N PRO A 5 -0.52 19.01 7.33
CA PRO A 5 -0.59 17.62 6.89
C PRO A 5 0.78 16.95 6.88
N VAL A 6 1.87 17.70 6.67
CA VAL A 6 3.24 17.16 6.62
C VAL A 6 3.66 16.73 8.01
N ARG A 7 3.40 17.55 9.02
CA ARG A 7 3.74 17.27 10.41
C ARG A 7 2.88 16.18 11.01
N LEU A 8 1.57 16.19 10.75
CA LEU A 8 0.69 15.11 11.18
C LEU A 8 1.10 13.77 10.55
N LYS A 9 1.37 13.75 9.24
CA LYS A 9 1.88 12.56 8.55
C LYS A 9 3.20 12.08 9.14
N GLN A 10 4.10 12.99 9.52
CA GLN A 10 5.37 12.63 10.15
C GLN A 10 5.18 11.92 11.50
N ILE A 11 4.27 12.41 12.35
CA ILE A 11 3.93 11.74 13.63
C ILE A 11 3.36 10.35 13.34
N LEU A 12 2.32 10.27 12.50
CA LEU A 12 1.61 9.02 12.22
C LEU A 12 2.52 7.97 11.56
N ALA A 13 3.36 8.38 10.60
CA ALA A 13 4.31 7.47 9.94
C ALA A 13 5.31 6.87 10.93
N ASN A 14 5.80 7.66 11.90
CA ASN A 14 6.70 7.15 12.93
C ASN A 14 5.97 6.18 13.90
N LEU A 15 4.75 6.51 14.33
CA LEU A 15 3.98 5.63 15.22
C LEU A 15 3.61 4.31 14.52
N LEU A 16 3.09 4.37 13.29
CA LEU A 16 2.77 3.20 12.47
C LEU A 16 4.01 2.36 12.15
N GLY A 17 5.12 3.01 11.79
CA GLY A 17 6.39 2.34 11.55
C GLY A 17 6.88 1.56 12.77
N ASN A 18 6.73 2.11 13.97
CA ASN A 18 7.04 1.40 15.21
C ASN A 18 6.06 0.24 15.46
N ALA A 19 4.76 0.44 15.29
CA ALA A 19 3.74 -0.58 15.47
C ALA A 19 3.99 -1.81 14.58
N VAL A 20 4.27 -1.60 13.29
CA VAL A 20 4.61 -2.68 12.33
C VAL A 20 5.92 -3.36 12.73
N LYS A 21 6.94 -2.58 13.11
CA LYS A 21 8.25 -3.10 13.50
C LYS A 21 8.21 -4.03 14.72
N PHE A 22 7.33 -3.74 15.69
CA PHE A 22 7.24 -4.48 16.96
C PHE A 22 6.13 -5.54 16.99
N THR A 23 5.34 -5.64 15.92
CA THR A 23 4.26 -6.63 15.77
C THR A 23 4.65 -7.67 14.72
N LYS A 24 5.18 -8.80 15.18
CA LYS A 24 5.56 -9.90 14.27
C LYS A 24 4.36 -10.67 13.72
N ALA A 25 3.30 -10.77 14.52
CA ALA A 25 2.05 -11.42 14.18
C ALA A 25 0.91 -10.72 14.94
N GLY A 26 -0.26 -10.64 14.32
CA GLY A 26 -1.40 -9.89 14.82
C GLY A 26 -1.69 -8.67 13.95
N GLU A 27 -2.12 -7.57 14.55
CA GLU A 27 -2.67 -6.43 13.81
C GLU A 27 -2.16 -5.08 14.31
N VAL A 28 -2.21 -4.11 13.42
CA VAL A 28 -1.94 -2.70 13.68
C VAL A 28 -3.16 -1.89 13.23
N GLU A 29 -3.67 -1.05 14.12
CA GLU A 29 -4.87 -0.25 13.89
C GLU A 29 -4.53 1.24 14.03
N LEU A 30 -4.96 2.05 13.06
CA LEU A 30 -5.05 3.50 13.18
C LEU A 30 -6.51 3.89 13.40
N LYS A 31 -6.79 4.50 14.54
CA LYS A 31 -8.12 5.00 14.89
C LYS A 31 -8.08 6.51 15.04
N ILE A 32 -9.08 7.17 14.46
CA ILE A 32 -9.30 8.61 14.60
C ILE A 32 -10.70 8.81 15.18
N GLY A 33 -10.76 9.32 16.40
CA GLY A 33 -12.00 9.76 17.05
C GLY A 33 -12.20 11.26 16.87
N PHE A 34 -13.45 11.69 16.82
CA PHE A 34 -13.82 13.11 16.80
C PHE A 34 -14.84 13.40 17.90
N SER A 35 -14.62 14.48 18.63
CA SER A 35 -15.60 15.05 19.56
C SER A 35 -15.70 16.57 19.38
N SER A 36 -16.90 17.12 19.54
CA SER A 36 -17.12 18.56 19.46
C SER A 36 -16.42 19.28 20.60
N PHE A 37 -15.81 20.43 20.33
CA PHE A 37 -15.15 21.22 21.36
C PHE A 37 -16.17 22.12 22.07
N GLY A 38 -16.79 21.61 23.13
CA GLY A 38 -17.86 22.31 23.83
C GLY A 38 -19.05 22.57 22.90
N ASN A 39 -19.46 23.84 22.78
CA ASN A 39 -20.55 24.29 21.92
C ASN A 39 -20.06 25.03 20.64
N ASP A 40 -18.75 25.05 20.38
CA ASP A 40 -18.19 25.72 19.21
C ASP A 40 -18.29 24.78 17.99
N PRO A 41 -19.11 25.11 16.97
CA PRO A 41 -19.29 24.25 15.80
C PRO A 41 -18.04 24.19 14.91
N ASP A 42 -17.17 25.20 14.99
CA ASP A 42 -16.00 25.34 14.11
C ASP A 42 -14.75 24.75 14.75
N LYS A 43 -14.88 24.07 15.90
CA LYS A 43 -13.77 23.41 16.60
C LYS A 43 -14.11 22.00 17.06
N GLY A 44 -13.12 21.12 17.01
CA GLY A 44 -13.23 19.79 17.56
C GLY A 44 -11.91 19.21 18.03
N VAL A 45 -12.03 18.20 18.88
CA VAL A 45 -10.90 17.40 19.35
C VAL A 45 -10.83 16.14 18.50
N PHE A 46 -9.67 15.94 17.87
CA PHE A 46 -9.35 14.72 17.16
C PHE A 46 -8.44 13.85 18.02
N HIS A 47 -8.91 12.66 18.35
CA HIS A 47 -8.15 11.65 19.08
C HIS A 47 -7.51 10.69 18.08
N PHE A 48 -6.20 10.77 17.92
CA PHE A 48 -5.44 9.86 17.07
C PHE A 48 -4.85 8.75 17.93
N ALA A 49 -5.10 7.48 17.58
CA ALA A 49 -4.57 6.33 18.28
C ALA A 49 -3.99 5.31 17.28
N VAL A 50 -2.78 4.84 17.55
CA VAL A 50 -2.13 3.73 16.85
C VAL A 50 -1.99 2.58 17.83
N ARG A 51 -2.76 1.52 17.63
CA ARG A 51 -2.74 0.30 18.43
C ARG A 51 -1.97 -0.80 17.69
N ASP A 52 -1.19 -1.56 18.43
CA ASP A 52 -0.50 -2.76 17.97
C ASP A 52 -0.69 -3.91 18.96
N THR A 53 -0.71 -5.14 18.46
CA THR A 53 -0.78 -6.36 19.28
C THR A 53 0.61 -7.00 19.48
N GLY A 54 1.67 -6.19 19.41
CA GLY A 54 3.05 -6.65 19.46
C GLY A 54 3.53 -6.99 20.87
N ILE A 55 4.85 -6.90 21.07
CA ILE A 55 5.51 -7.32 22.32
C ILE A 55 5.12 -6.50 23.57
N GLY A 56 4.45 -5.36 23.39
CA GLY A 56 4.18 -4.41 24.46
C GLY A 56 5.45 -3.81 25.07
N ILE A 57 5.27 -2.99 26.09
CA ILE A 57 6.32 -2.18 26.70
C ILE A 57 6.27 -2.39 28.22
N THR A 58 7.44 -2.65 28.82
CA THR A 58 7.57 -2.76 30.28
C THR A 58 7.53 -1.38 30.95
N GLU A 59 7.15 -1.32 32.22
CA GLU A 59 7.15 -0.05 32.97
C GLU A 59 8.54 0.63 33.00
N ALA A 60 9.62 -0.17 33.06
CA ALA A 60 10.98 0.35 33.00
C ALA A 60 11.33 0.96 31.63
N GLN A 61 10.80 0.41 30.53
CA GLN A 61 10.96 0.97 29.19
C GLN A 61 10.09 2.22 29.01
N ARG A 62 8.87 2.22 29.56
CA ARG A 62 7.94 3.37 29.53
C ARG A 62 8.56 4.65 30.08
N GLN A 63 9.26 4.55 31.21
CA GLN A 63 9.95 5.69 31.83
C GLN A 63 11.14 6.24 31.03
N LYS A 64 11.65 5.44 30.07
CA LYS A 64 12.77 5.80 29.22
C LYS A 64 12.29 6.39 27.90
N LEU A 65 11.24 5.87 27.27
CA LEU A 65 10.82 6.20 25.89
C LEU A 65 10.82 7.69 25.47
N PHE A 66 10.50 8.62 26.37
CA PHE A 66 10.49 10.06 26.08
C PHE A 66 11.77 10.81 26.49
N LYS A 67 12.84 10.09 26.86
CA LYS A 67 14.16 10.65 27.17
C LYS A 67 15.06 10.55 25.94
N ALA A 68 15.69 11.67 25.57
CA ALA A 68 16.68 11.69 24.49
C ALA A 68 17.74 10.60 24.69
N PHE A 69 18.01 9.83 23.63
CA PHE A 69 19.02 8.77 23.58
C PHE A 69 18.78 7.55 24.46
N SER A 70 17.60 7.38 25.07
CA SER A 70 17.31 6.17 25.84
C SER A 70 16.86 5.04 24.90
N GLN A 71 17.82 4.20 24.52
CA GLN A 71 17.52 2.95 23.83
C GLN A 71 17.09 1.90 24.86
N ALA A 72 16.00 1.19 24.57
CA ALA A 72 15.39 0.22 25.48
C ALA A 72 16.24 -1.04 25.69
N ASP A 73 17.14 -1.38 24.74
CA ASP A 73 18.13 -2.45 24.87
C ASP A 73 19.26 -2.29 23.83
N SER A 74 20.50 -2.53 24.24
CA SER A 74 21.68 -2.58 23.35
C SER A 74 21.82 -3.90 22.57
N SER A 75 20.93 -4.86 22.79
CA SER A 75 20.91 -6.17 22.12
C SER A 75 20.07 -6.19 20.84
N THR A 76 19.13 -5.24 20.69
CA THR A 76 18.20 -5.16 19.54
C THR A 76 18.76 -4.36 18.35
N THR A 77 19.87 -3.64 18.54
CA THR A 77 20.55 -2.85 17.50
C THR A 77 21.12 -3.70 16.37
N ARG A 78 21.33 -5.00 16.58
CA ARG A 78 21.80 -5.91 15.52
C ARG A 78 20.70 -6.39 14.56
N ASN A 79 19.43 -6.29 14.95
CA ASN A 79 18.31 -6.78 14.14
C ASN A 79 17.36 -5.68 13.64
N PHE A 80 17.33 -4.48 14.27
CA PHE A 80 16.24 -3.53 14.05
C PHE A 80 16.67 -2.04 14.09
N GLY A 81 17.79 -1.70 13.44
CA GLY A 81 18.42 -0.37 13.41
C GLY A 81 17.47 0.83 13.56
N GLY A 82 17.70 1.66 14.58
CA GLY A 82 16.95 2.89 14.80
C GLY A 82 17.68 3.81 15.78
N THR A 83 17.68 5.11 15.50
CA THR A 83 18.38 6.13 16.28
C THR A 83 17.75 6.40 17.66
N GLY A 84 16.54 5.89 17.91
CA GLY A 84 15.77 6.16 19.13
C GLY A 84 15.21 7.58 19.21
N LEU A 85 15.35 8.38 18.15
CA LEU A 85 14.91 9.79 18.13
C LEU A 85 13.48 9.98 17.60
N GLY A 86 12.95 9.04 16.81
CA GLY A 86 11.69 9.21 16.09
C GLY A 86 10.49 9.53 16.99
N LEU A 87 10.35 8.82 18.12
CA LEU A 87 9.26 9.06 19.07
C LEU A 87 9.36 10.42 19.76
N ILE A 88 10.58 10.87 20.08
CA ILE A 88 10.80 12.18 20.73
C ILE A 88 10.52 13.30 19.74
N ILE A 89 10.98 13.17 18.50
CA ILE A 89 10.66 14.14 17.43
C ILE A 89 9.15 14.19 17.23
N SER A 90 8.47 13.05 17.25
CA SER A 90 7.01 12.99 17.14
C SER A 90 6.31 13.68 18.31
N ASP A 91 6.78 13.47 19.56
CA ASP A 91 6.21 14.16 20.74
C ASP A 91 6.48 15.67 20.70
N MET A 92 7.66 16.10 20.24
CA MET A 92 7.97 17.52 20.06
C MET A 92 7.06 18.17 19.02
N ILE A 93 6.81 17.51 17.89
CA ILE A 93 5.89 18.01 16.85
C ILE A 93 4.47 18.04 17.41
N ALA A 94 4.00 16.98 18.08
CA ALA A 94 2.67 16.93 18.67
C ALA A 94 2.45 18.09 19.66
N ARG A 95 3.45 18.40 20.50
CA ARG A 95 3.43 19.55 21.42
C ARG A 95 3.40 20.89 20.72
N GLN A 96 4.13 21.05 19.62
CA GLN A 96 4.04 22.26 18.80
C GLN A 96 2.66 22.42 18.15
N MET A 97 1.96 21.31 17.89
CA MET A 97 0.59 21.28 17.41
C MET A 97 -0.46 21.38 18.55
N GLY A 98 -0.04 21.61 19.79
CA GLY A 98 -0.93 21.76 20.95
C GLY A 98 -1.35 20.45 21.64
N GLY A 99 -0.86 19.30 21.17
CA GLY A 99 -1.13 17.99 21.74
C GLY A 99 0.03 17.42 22.57
N LYS A 100 -0.05 16.14 22.89
CA LYS A 100 1.04 15.38 23.52
C LYS A 100 0.86 13.90 23.21
N ILE A 101 1.96 13.20 22.94
CA ILE A 101 1.91 11.75 22.76
C ILE A 101 1.88 11.05 24.11
N GLU A 102 0.91 10.18 24.27
CA GLU A 102 0.69 9.33 25.42
C GLU A 102 0.66 7.87 24.99
N LEU A 103 0.76 6.95 25.96
CA LEU A 103 0.76 5.53 25.67
C LEU A 103 0.12 4.70 26.77
N GLU A 104 -0.54 3.64 26.32
CA GLU A 104 -1.04 2.53 27.14
C GLU A 104 -0.44 1.24 26.60
N SER A 105 0.22 0.47 27.46
CA SER A 105 0.91 -0.75 27.02
C SER A 105 0.91 -1.80 28.11
N VAL A 106 0.79 -3.06 27.71
CA VAL A 106 0.95 -4.20 28.59
C VAL A 106 1.90 -5.17 27.91
N GLN A 107 2.98 -5.55 28.61
CA GLN A 107 3.98 -6.49 28.10
C GLN A 107 3.31 -7.79 27.62
N GLY A 108 3.59 -8.17 26.38
CA GLY A 108 3.05 -9.35 25.72
C GLY A 108 1.62 -9.23 25.19
N LYS A 109 0.94 -8.08 25.35
CA LYS A 109 -0.40 -7.84 24.81
C LYS A 109 -0.46 -6.76 23.73
N GLY A 110 0.53 -5.88 23.68
CA GLY A 110 0.61 -4.81 22.69
C GLY A 110 0.68 -3.41 23.31
N THR A 111 0.61 -2.40 22.45
CA THR A 111 0.72 -0.99 22.82
C THR A 111 -0.29 -0.15 22.05
N THR A 112 -0.81 0.89 22.68
CA THR A 112 -1.55 1.98 22.02
C THR A 112 -0.81 3.28 22.29
N PHE A 113 -0.31 3.92 21.23
CA PHE A 113 0.16 5.31 21.29
C PHE A 113 -0.96 6.22 20.83
N TYR A 114 -1.22 7.31 21.55
CA TYR A 114 -2.26 8.24 21.18
C TYR A 114 -1.89 9.69 21.47
N PHE A 115 -2.60 10.61 20.81
CA PHE A 115 -2.50 12.05 21.06
C PHE A 115 -3.78 12.73 20.60
N ASP A 116 -4.11 13.82 21.28
CA ASP A 116 -5.26 14.67 20.95
C ASP A 116 -4.77 15.95 20.27
N LEU A 117 -5.50 16.39 19.24
CA LEU A 117 -5.32 17.70 18.62
C LEU A 117 -6.65 18.46 18.63
N GLU A 118 -6.60 19.68 19.17
CA GLU A 118 -7.68 20.66 19.04
C GLU A 118 -7.52 21.38 17.70
N LEU A 119 -8.46 21.18 16.78
CA LEU A 119 -8.37 21.69 15.41
C LEU A 119 -9.62 22.48 15.06
N GLU A 120 -9.43 23.49 14.22
CA GLU A 120 -10.54 24.13 13.51
C GLU A 120 -11.10 23.16 12.47
N VAL A 121 -12.42 23.11 12.34
CA VAL A 121 -13.13 22.20 11.44
C VAL A 121 -14.05 22.98 10.52
N GLU A 122 -14.11 22.50 9.28
CA GLU A 122 -15.12 22.90 8.33
C GLU A 122 -16.04 21.70 8.11
N HIS A 123 -17.34 21.98 8.02
CA HIS A 123 -18.30 20.97 7.63
C HIS A 123 -18.20 20.74 6.12
N GLY A 124 -17.59 19.62 5.73
CA GLY A 124 -17.55 19.19 4.33
C GLY A 124 -18.94 18.78 3.83
N GLU A 125 -19.16 18.97 2.53
CA GLU A 125 -20.31 18.35 1.85
C GLU A 125 -20.20 16.83 1.99
N ARG A 126 -21.23 16.18 2.53
CA ARG A 126 -21.30 14.72 2.52
C ARG A 126 -21.36 14.28 1.06
N ALA A 127 -20.40 13.46 0.61
CA ALA A 127 -20.57 12.68 -0.62
C ALA A 127 -21.97 12.04 -0.55
N SER A 128 -22.82 12.29 -1.55
CA SER A 128 -24.26 12.09 -1.40
C SER A 128 -24.57 10.62 -1.15
N ALA A 129 -24.77 10.25 0.12
CA ALA A 129 -25.21 8.92 0.54
C ALA A 129 -26.45 8.46 -0.24
N GLU A 130 -27.29 9.41 -0.63
CA GLU A 130 -28.50 9.20 -1.44
C GLU A 130 -28.21 8.61 -2.83
N ALA A 131 -27.11 9.01 -3.48
CA ALA A 131 -26.75 8.47 -4.79
C ALA A 131 -26.39 6.98 -4.71
N LEU A 132 -25.52 6.59 -3.76
CA LEU A 132 -25.16 5.19 -3.58
C LEU A 132 -26.32 4.33 -3.08
N ARG A 133 -27.13 4.84 -2.14
CA ARG A 133 -28.29 4.10 -1.62
C ARG A 133 -29.33 3.77 -2.69
N SER A 134 -29.38 4.54 -3.77
CA SER A 134 -30.24 4.25 -4.93
C SER A 134 -29.73 3.09 -5.78
N ILE A 135 -28.43 2.78 -5.71
CA ILE A 135 -27.74 1.75 -6.49
C ILE A 135 -27.59 0.45 -5.68
N VAL A 136 -27.16 0.57 -4.42
CA VAL A 136 -26.92 -0.55 -3.49
C VAL A 136 -27.70 -0.28 -2.22
N LYS A 137 -28.58 -1.21 -1.84
CA LYS A 137 -29.35 -1.15 -0.60
C LYS A 137 -28.81 -2.11 0.44
N ARG A 138 -28.47 -3.33 0.03
CA ARG A 138 -28.03 -4.41 0.91
C ARG A 138 -26.70 -4.99 0.46
N CYS A 139 -25.73 -5.04 1.37
CA CYS A 139 -24.41 -5.59 1.15
C CYS A 139 -24.13 -6.71 2.16
N LEU A 140 -23.55 -7.82 1.69
CA LEU A 140 -23.00 -8.87 2.54
C LEU A 140 -21.48 -8.78 2.55
N VAL A 141 -20.88 -8.65 3.74
CA VAL A 141 -19.43 -8.61 3.94
C VAL A 141 -18.96 -9.92 4.55
N ILE A 142 -17.96 -10.56 3.96
CA ILE A 142 -17.33 -11.80 4.46
C ILE A 142 -15.85 -11.50 4.70
N ASP A 143 -15.40 -11.57 5.95
CA ASP A 143 -13.99 -11.38 6.34
C ASP A 143 -13.79 -12.10 7.69
N ASP A 144 -12.69 -12.79 7.91
CA ASP A 144 -12.47 -13.52 9.17
C ASP A 144 -12.14 -12.57 10.33
N ASN A 145 -11.56 -11.40 10.04
CA ASN A 145 -11.21 -10.38 11.02
C ASN A 145 -12.43 -9.50 11.39
N GLU A 146 -12.79 -9.52 12.67
CA GLU A 146 -13.91 -8.75 13.20
C GLU A 146 -13.75 -7.23 13.03
N GLN A 147 -12.54 -6.70 13.17
CA GLN A 147 -12.28 -5.26 13.02
C GLN A 147 -12.49 -4.81 11.58
N ASN A 148 -12.04 -5.60 10.60
CA ASN A 148 -12.29 -5.32 9.18
C ASN A 148 -13.79 -5.27 8.89
N ARG A 149 -14.55 -6.26 9.41
CA ARG A 149 -16.03 -6.27 9.28
C ARG A 149 -16.66 -5.03 9.90
N MET A 150 -16.22 -4.61 11.09
CA MET A 150 -16.73 -3.38 11.73
C MET A 150 -16.42 -2.13 10.91
N ILE A 151 -15.19 -2.00 10.39
CA ILE A 151 -14.78 -0.86 9.55
C ILE A 151 -15.63 -0.78 8.28
N LEU A 152 -15.78 -1.89 7.56
CA LEU A 152 -16.60 -1.94 6.34
C LEU A 152 -18.07 -1.66 6.63
N SER A 153 -18.61 -2.19 7.73
CA SER A 153 -19.99 -1.90 8.17
C SER A 153 -20.19 -0.41 8.46
N HIS A 154 -19.25 0.26 9.12
CA HIS A 154 -19.31 1.70 9.34
C HIS A 154 -19.21 2.51 8.03
N MET A 155 -18.35 2.12 7.10
CA MET A 155 -18.24 2.77 5.78
C MET A 155 -19.55 2.67 5.00
N LEU A 156 -20.10 1.45 4.90
CA LEU A 156 -21.37 1.19 4.21
C LEU A 156 -22.55 1.91 4.88
N GLY A 157 -22.59 1.90 6.21
CA GLY A 157 -23.60 2.60 7.01
C GLY A 157 -23.57 4.11 6.81
N HIS A 158 -22.39 4.71 6.58
CA HIS A 158 -22.25 6.13 6.25
C HIS A 158 -22.93 6.50 4.91
N TRP A 159 -23.03 5.53 3.99
CA TRP A 159 -23.77 5.68 2.73
C TRP A 159 -25.23 5.18 2.81
N GLY A 160 -25.70 4.79 3.99
CA GLY A 160 -27.06 4.30 4.21
C GLY A 160 -27.33 2.92 3.60
N ILE A 161 -26.28 2.14 3.33
CA ILE A 161 -26.35 0.76 2.86
C ILE A 161 -26.50 -0.15 4.07
N GLU A 162 -27.48 -1.04 4.03
CA GLU A 162 -27.67 -2.07 5.04
C GLU A 162 -26.58 -3.14 4.88
N CYS A 163 -25.77 -3.33 5.91
CA CYS A 163 -24.65 -4.26 5.90
C CYS A 163 -24.93 -5.44 6.82
N GLN A 164 -24.87 -6.65 6.26
CA GLN A 164 -24.79 -7.88 7.04
C GLN A 164 -23.37 -8.45 6.92
N THR A 165 -22.87 -9.05 7.99
CA THR A 165 -21.47 -9.51 8.05
C THR A 165 -21.38 -10.98 8.43
N SER A 166 -20.45 -11.71 7.84
CA SER A 166 -20.12 -13.10 8.16
C SER A 166 -18.63 -13.27 8.43
N SER A 167 -18.28 -14.15 9.36
CA SER A 167 -16.88 -14.50 9.68
C SER A 167 -16.26 -15.53 8.73
N ASP A 168 -17.08 -16.24 7.97
CA ASP A 168 -16.65 -17.35 7.12
C ASP A 168 -17.62 -17.57 5.96
N GLY A 169 -17.13 -18.31 4.95
CA GLY A 169 -17.89 -18.60 3.75
C GLY A 169 -19.12 -19.49 3.98
N LEU A 170 -19.09 -20.47 4.90
CA LEU A 170 -20.23 -21.36 5.13
C LEU A 170 -21.40 -20.63 5.80
N ALA A 171 -21.11 -19.79 6.79
CA ALA A 171 -22.12 -18.94 7.41
C ALA A 171 -22.71 -17.95 6.39
N ALA A 172 -21.89 -17.41 5.49
CA ALA A 172 -22.36 -16.52 4.43
C ALA A 172 -23.29 -17.23 3.42
N MET A 173 -22.97 -18.47 3.04
CA MET A 173 -23.82 -19.30 2.18
C MET A 173 -25.21 -19.49 2.79
N LYS A 174 -25.28 -19.81 4.08
CA LYS A 174 -26.55 -19.95 4.79
C LYS A 174 -27.36 -18.65 4.81
N MET A 175 -26.70 -17.50 4.99
CA MET A 175 -27.36 -16.19 4.92
C MET A 175 -27.93 -15.91 3.53
N LEU A 176 -27.21 -16.28 2.47
CA LEU A 176 -27.67 -16.15 1.08
C LEU A 176 -28.87 -17.06 0.78
N GLU A 177 -28.91 -18.27 1.34
CA GLU A 177 -30.06 -19.18 1.24
C GLU A 177 -31.30 -18.64 1.97
N GLU A 178 -31.13 -18.08 3.17
CA GLU A 178 -32.22 -17.58 4.00
C GLU A 178 -32.73 -16.20 3.54
N SER A 179 -31.88 -15.39 2.89
CA SER A 179 -32.19 -14.02 2.49
C SER A 179 -31.42 -13.63 1.23
N PRO A 180 -31.90 -14.00 0.03
CA PRO A 180 -31.15 -13.86 -1.22
C PRO A 180 -31.03 -12.43 -1.76
N GLU A 181 -31.68 -11.45 -1.13
CA GLU A 181 -31.73 -10.06 -1.62
C GLU A 181 -30.52 -9.23 -1.18
N PHE A 182 -29.32 -9.62 -1.59
CA PHE A 182 -28.13 -8.76 -1.52
C PHE A 182 -27.82 -8.19 -2.91
N ASP A 183 -27.52 -6.89 -2.97
CA ASP A 183 -27.16 -6.22 -4.22
C ASP A 183 -25.67 -6.38 -4.53
N VAL A 184 -24.84 -6.65 -3.52
CA VAL A 184 -23.40 -6.84 -3.64
C VAL A 184 -22.84 -7.70 -2.51
N LEU A 185 -21.84 -8.50 -2.84
CA LEU A 185 -21.00 -9.23 -1.88
C LEU A 185 -19.61 -8.59 -1.84
N ILE A 186 -19.07 -8.33 -0.65
CA ILE A 186 -17.67 -8.00 -0.45
C ILE A 186 -17.03 -9.18 0.30
N CYS A 187 -16.05 -9.84 -0.29
CA CYS A 187 -15.49 -11.08 0.25
C CYS A 187 -13.97 -10.96 0.39
N ASP A 188 -13.46 -11.32 1.56
CA ASP A 188 -12.03 -11.47 1.77
C ASP A 188 -11.49 -12.70 1.05
N TYR A 189 -10.35 -12.54 0.37
CA TYR A 189 -9.64 -13.65 -0.23
C TYR A 189 -9.04 -14.57 0.84
N HIS A 190 -8.39 -14.01 1.86
CA HIS A 190 -7.65 -14.80 2.85
C HIS A 190 -8.49 -15.13 4.08
N MET A 191 -9.22 -16.24 4.03
CA MET A 191 -9.96 -16.76 5.18
C MET A 191 -9.48 -18.16 5.57
N PRO A 192 -9.52 -18.53 6.85
CA PRO A 192 -9.18 -19.88 7.30
C PRO A 192 -10.15 -20.94 6.75
N TYR A 193 -9.62 -22.14 6.50
CA TYR A 193 -10.33 -23.35 6.04
C TYR A 193 -10.91 -23.28 4.62
N ILE A 194 -11.69 -22.25 4.32
CA ILE A 194 -12.29 -22.00 3.00
C ILE A 194 -11.96 -20.57 2.61
N ASP A 195 -11.24 -20.41 1.50
CA ASP A 195 -10.83 -19.09 1.03
C ASP A 195 -11.97 -18.35 0.32
N GLY A 196 -11.73 -17.07 -0.01
CA GLY A 196 -12.74 -16.24 -0.68
C GLY A 196 -13.14 -16.76 -2.05
N LEU A 197 -12.21 -17.29 -2.84
CA LEU A 197 -12.51 -17.81 -4.18
C LEU A 197 -13.31 -19.11 -4.11
N GLU A 198 -12.98 -20.01 -3.19
CA GLU A 198 -13.77 -21.22 -2.92
C GLU A 198 -15.18 -20.87 -2.44
N THR A 199 -15.30 -19.86 -1.59
CA THR A 199 -16.61 -19.32 -1.16
C THR A 199 -17.42 -18.83 -2.35
N ILE A 200 -16.81 -18.03 -3.22
CA ILE A 200 -17.46 -17.49 -4.43
C ILE A 200 -17.85 -18.63 -5.37
N GLN A 201 -16.98 -19.61 -5.58
CA GLN A 201 -17.27 -20.79 -6.40
C GLN A 201 -18.50 -21.55 -5.88
N MET A 202 -18.58 -21.76 -4.57
CA MET A 202 -19.76 -22.38 -3.97
C MET A 202 -21.03 -21.57 -4.17
N ILE A 203 -20.98 -20.24 -4.11
CA ILE A 203 -22.13 -19.36 -4.40
C ILE A 203 -22.59 -19.56 -5.85
N ARG A 204 -21.65 -19.59 -6.81
CA ARG A 204 -21.98 -19.79 -8.24
C ARG A 204 -22.54 -21.18 -8.52
N GLU A 205 -21.92 -22.23 -7.99
CA GLU A 205 -22.25 -23.62 -8.33
C GLU A 205 -23.40 -24.20 -7.51
N LYS A 206 -23.47 -23.91 -6.21
CA LYS A 206 -24.45 -24.55 -5.29
C LYS A 206 -25.72 -23.74 -5.13
N LEU A 207 -25.62 -22.41 -5.10
CA LEU A 207 -26.79 -21.52 -5.00
C LEU A 207 -27.29 -21.08 -6.38
N GLU A 208 -26.57 -21.43 -7.45
CA GLU A 208 -26.89 -21.06 -8.84
C GLU A 208 -27.08 -19.54 -9.04
N ILE A 209 -26.38 -18.72 -8.22
CA ILE A 209 -26.44 -17.26 -8.29
C ILE A 209 -25.37 -16.75 -9.26
N ASP A 210 -25.78 -16.33 -10.45
CA ASP A 210 -24.88 -15.76 -11.45
C ASP A 210 -24.29 -14.39 -11.04
N SER A 211 -23.15 -14.06 -11.62
CA SER A 211 -22.46 -12.77 -11.55
C SER A 211 -23.33 -11.56 -11.90
N GLY A 212 -24.32 -11.73 -12.78
CA GLY A 212 -25.28 -10.68 -13.10
C GLY A 212 -26.33 -10.40 -12.03
N HIS A 213 -26.60 -11.37 -11.14
CA HIS A 213 -27.56 -11.23 -10.04
C HIS A 213 -26.89 -10.80 -8.74
N LEU A 214 -25.70 -11.33 -8.46
CA LEU A 214 -24.90 -10.92 -7.29
C LEU A 214 -23.48 -10.57 -7.74
N PRO A 215 -23.23 -9.27 -8.01
CA PRO A 215 -21.88 -8.73 -8.15
C PRO A 215 -21.04 -9.01 -6.91
N ILE A 216 -19.77 -9.37 -7.13
CA ILE A 216 -18.83 -9.68 -6.05
C ILE A 216 -17.59 -8.80 -6.17
N ILE A 217 -17.21 -8.21 -5.05
CA ILE A 217 -15.96 -7.48 -4.84
C ILE A 217 -15.05 -8.36 -3.98
N LEU A 218 -13.90 -8.76 -4.51
CA LEU A 218 -12.91 -9.54 -3.77
C LEU A 218 -11.87 -8.61 -3.13
N MET A 219 -11.70 -8.70 -1.81
CA MET A 219 -10.63 -8.00 -1.10
C MET A 219 -9.41 -8.90 -1.05
N HIS A 220 -8.23 -8.36 -1.39
CA HIS A 220 -7.02 -9.15 -1.51
C HIS A 220 -5.78 -8.37 -1.06
N SER A 221 -4.65 -9.07 -0.87
CA SER A 221 -3.39 -8.45 -0.48
C SER A 221 -2.60 -8.03 -1.72
N SER A 222 -1.74 -7.03 -1.64
CA SER A 222 -0.97 -6.52 -2.80
C SER A 222 0.05 -7.51 -3.41
N LEU A 223 0.08 -8.78 -2.96
CA LEU A 223 1.06 -9.80 -3.33
C LEU A 223 0.49 -10.91 -4.23
N ASP A 224 -0.71 -10.73 -4.78
CA ASP A 224 -1.40 -11.82 -5.47
C ASP A 224 -1.02 -11.98 -6.95
N ASP A 225 -1.03 -13.24 -7.39
CA ASP A 225 -0.40 -13.76 -8.61
C ASP A 225 -1.35 -13.80 -9.84
N GLU A 226 -0.80 -13.99 -11.05
CA GLU A 226 -1.52 -14.11 -12.33
C GLU A 226 -2.57 -15.25 -12.32
N ALA A 227 -2.37 -16.25 -11.46
CA ALA A 227 -3.33 -17.31 -11.20
C ALA A 227 -4.62 -16.84 -10.48
N LEU A 228 -4.54 -15.82 -9.62
CA LEU A 228 -5.70 -15.24 -8.93
C LEU A 228 -6.61 -14.55 -9.94
N HIS A 229 -6.03 -13.77 -10.86
CA HIS A 229 -6.77 -13.04 -11.88
C HIS A 229 -7.60 -13.97 -12.76
N ARG A 230 -7.02 -15.06 -13.27
CA ARG A 230 -7.74 -16.05 -14.07
C ARG A 230 -8.93 -16.66 -13.33
N ARG A 231 -8.74 -17.05 -12.07
CA ARG A 231 -9.85 -17.61 -11.25
C ARG A 231 -10.94 -16.58 -10.97
N CYS A 232 -10.57 -15.32 -10.78
CA CYS A 232 -11.55 -14.23 -10.61
C CYS A 232 -12.43 -14.08 -11.85
N ASP A 233 -11.82 -14.12 -13.05
CA ASP A 233 -12.54 -14.00 -14.32
C ASP A 233 -13.47 -15.19 -14.54
N GLU A 234 -13.01 -16.42 -14.27
CA GLU A 234 -13.82 -17.64 -14.36
C GLU A 234 -15.05 -17.62 -13.44
N LEU A 235 -14.92 -17.03 -12.25
CA LEU A 235 -15.97 -16.94 -11.25
C LEU A 235 -16.88 -15.72 -11.39
N GLY A 236 -16.59 -14.84 -12.37
CA GLY A 236 -17.30 -13.58 -12.56
C GLY A 236 -17.16 -12.64 -11.37
N VAL A 237 -15.97 -12.60 -10.75
CA VAL A 237 -15.61 -11.58 -9.75
C VAL A 237 -15.50 -10.25 -10.48
N ARG A 238 -16.29 -9.28 -10.05
CA ARG A 238 -16.44 -8.04 -10.79
C ARG A 238 -15.32 -7.05 -10.52
N PHE A 239 -14.92 -6.95 -9.26
CA PHE A 239 -13.97 -5.95 -8.80
C PHE A 239 -13.03 -6.53 -7.76
N ARG A 240 -11.83 -5.95 -7.67
CA ARG A 240 -10.79 -6.35 -6.72
C ARG A 240 -10.31 -5.16 -5.91
N LEU A 241 -10.31 -5.27 -4.59
CA LEU A 241 -9.90 -4.24 -3.66
C LEU A 241 -8.64 -4.67 -2.90
N THR A 242 -7.58 -3.87 -2.99
CA THR A 242 -6.38 -4.09 -2.17
C THR A 242 -6.63 -3.65 -0.74
N LYS A 243 -6.25 -4.48 0.24
CA LYS A 243 -6.23 -4.08 1.66
C LYS A 243 -5.02 -3.15 1.94
N PRO A 244 -5.15 -2.11 2.78
CA PRO A 244 -6.36 -1.70 3.51
C PRO A 244 -7.37 -1.00 2.59
N VAL A 245 -8.65 -1.36 2.72
CA VAL A 245 -9.74 -0.80 1.92
C VAL A 245 -9.93 0.67 2.24
N LYS A 246 -9.86 1.52 1.20
CA LYS A 246 -10.13 2.96 1.33
C LYS A 246 -11.59 3.25 1.01
N SER A 247 -12.16 4.22 1.72
CA SER A 247 -13.55 4.65 1.54
C SER A 247 -13.81 5.13 0.11
N ASP A 248 -12.90 5.92 -0.49
CA ASP A 248 -13.10 6.48 -1.83
C ASP A 248 -13.05 5.40 -2.91
N ASP A 249 -12.11 4.46 -2.78
CA ASP A 249 -12.00 3.33 -3.70
C ASP A 249 -13.30 2.50 -3.64
N LEU A 250 -13.72 2.10 -2.43
CA LEU A 250 -14.96 1.33 -2.23
C LEU A 250 -16.20 2.07 -2.75
N TYR A 251 -16.28 3.41 -2.58
CA TYR A 251 -17.36 4.23 -3.10
C TYR A 251 -17.48 4.12 -4.63
N GLU A 252 -16.37 4.24 -5.36
CA GLU A 252 -16.39 4.18 -6.83
C GLU A 252 -16.77 2.79 -7.35
N TYR A 253 -16.31 1.72 -6.69
CA TYR A 253 -16.72 0.36 -7.03
C TYR A 253 -18.21 0.13 -6.80
N LEU A 254 -18.76 0.59 -5.67
CA LEU A 254 -20.19 0.47 -5.38
C LEU A 254 -21.03 1.32 -6.36
N ARG A 255 -20.54 2.49 -6.77
CA ARG A 255 -21.24 3.35 -7.74
C ARG A 255 -21.36 2.69 -9.11
N THR A 256 -20.40 1.87 -9.50
CA THR A 256 -20.32 1.23 -10.82
C THR A 256 -20.74 -0.24 -10.81
N VAL A 257 -21.20 -0.76 -9.66
CA VAL A 257 -21.50 -2.18 -9.44
C VAL A 257 -22.64 -2.76 -10.28
N ASN A 258 -23.48 -1.91 -10.89
CA ASN A 258 -24.54 -2.35 -11.80
C ASN A 258 -24.24 -2.04 -13.28
N ASP A 259 -23.20 -1.27 -13.59
CA ASP A 259 -22.82 -0.93 -14.96
C ASP A 259 -21.95 -2.02 -15.63
N LYS A 260 -22.58 -2.91 -16.39
CA LYS A 260 -21.93 -4.07 -17.05
C LYS A 260 -20.79 -3.69 -18.02
N ASN A 261 -20.69 -2.41 -18.40
CA ASN A 261 -19.66 -1.90 -19.30
C ASN A 261 -18.63 -1.01 -18.58
N ALA A 262 -18.73 -0.86 -17.26
CA ALA A 262 -17.73 -0.10 -16.52
C ALA A 262 -16.37 -0.83 -16.61
N PRO A 263 -15.30 -0.14 -17.02
CA PRO A 263 -13.96 -0.72 -16.98
C PRO A 263 -13.62 -1.09 -15.53
N ASP A 264 -12.84 -2.16 -15.37
CA ASP A 264 -12.22 -2.57 -14.10
C ASP A 264 -11.39 -1.38 -13.62
N VAL A 265 -11.93 -0.53 -12.73
CA VAL A 265 -11.34 0.78 -12.42
C VAL A 265 -10.00 0.55 -11.71
N PRO A 266 -8.84 0.86 -12.31
CA PRO A 266 -7.66 1.12 -11.50
C PRO A 266 -7.87 2.53 -10.94
N ALA A 267 -7.69 2.73 -9.63
CA ALA A 267 -7.74 4.04 -9.03
C ALA A 267 -6.68 4.98 -9.66
N GLN A 268 -7.04 5.71 -10.72
CA GLN A 268 -6.44 6.97 -11.16
C GLN A 268 -7.48 7.87 -11.84
N PRO A 269 -7.41 9.20 -11.69
CA PRO A 269 -8.33 10.13 -12.32
C PRO A 269 -8.14 10.15 -13.84
N LEU A 270 -9.26 10.22 -14.56
CA LEU A 270 -9.36 10.49 -15.99
C LEU A 270 -8.61 11.79 -16.37
N GLU A 271 -7.72 11.72 -17.37
CA GLU A 271 -7.72 12.64 -18.52
C GLU A 271 -7.24 11.96 -19.81
N ALA A 272 -8.16 11.97 -20.78
CA ALA A 272 -8.04 12.07 -22.24
C ALA A 272 -6.83 11.47 -23.00
N GLY A 273 -7.14 10.52 -23.89
CA GLY A 273 -6.36 10.31 -25.11
C GLY A 273 -6.47 8.91 -25.71
N GLN A 274 -7.55 8.63 -26.44
CA GLN A 274 -7.59 7.49 -27.37
C GLN A 274 -6.54 7.68 -28.47
N VAL A 275 -5.66 6.70 -28.68
CA VAL A 275 -5.44 6.10 -30.01
C VAL A 275 -5.06 4.62 -29.79
N ALA A 276 -5.89 3.73 -30.31
CA ALA A 276 -5.56 2.33 -30.46
C ALA A 276 -4.51 2.15 -31.58
N SER A 277 -3.55 1.25 -31.37
CA SER A 277 -2.95 0.52 -32.47
C SER A 277 -2.55 -0.87 -32.01
N ASP A 278 -3.28 -1.85 -32.51
CA ASP A 278 -2.84 -3.24 -32.64
C ASP A 278 -1.44 -3.27 -33.25
N ILE A 279 -0.48 -3.93 -32.60
CA ILE A 279 0.73 -4.40 -33.28
C ILE A 279 1.05 -5.81 -32.78
N ASP A 280 0.97 -6.70 -33.77
CA ASP A 280 1.43 -8.08 -33.90
C ASP A 280 2.43 -8.61 -32.86
N GLN A 281 2.05 -9.76 -32.30
CA GLN A 281 2.95 -10.73 -31.69
C GLN A 281 3.84 -11.37 -32.76
N GLU A 282 5.08 -10.91 -32.93
CA GLU A 282 6.19 -11.77 -33.39
C GLU A 282 7.57 -11.11 -33.15
N ALA A 283 8.36 -11.73 -32.27
CA ALA A 283 9.82 -11.61 -32.12
C ALA A 283 10.46 -10.25 -31.73
N ALA A 284 9.88 -9.50 -30.78
CA ALA A 284 10.61 -8.44 -30.09
C ALA A 284 11.60 -9.05 -29.07
N ALA A 285 12.88 -8.66 -29.13
CA ALA A 285 13.87 -9.07 -28.15
C ALA A 285 13.45 -8.56 -26.76
N SER A 286 13.26 -9.47 -25.80
CA SER A 286 12.88 -9.11 -24.45
C SER A 286 13.89 -8.13 -23.83
N ALA A 287 13.41 -6.99 -23.35
CA ALA A 287 14.26 -6.02 -22.65
C ALA A 287 14.88 -6.68 -21.41
N VAL A 288 16.18 -6.48 -21.21
CA VAL A 288 16.90 -6.98 -20.04
C VAL A 288 17.07 -5.84 -19.04
N ILE A 289 16.48 -5.96 -17.86
CA ILE A 289 16.45 -4.91 -16.84
C ILE A 289 17.19 -5.40 -15.60
N LEU A 290 18.22 -4.66 -15.17
CA LEU A 290 18.91 -4.91 -13.91
C LEU A 290 18.30 -4.03 -12.81
N VAL A 291 17.87 -4.65 -11.71
CA VAL A 291 17.36 -3.97 -10.52
C VAL A 291 18.33 -4.22 -9.37
N ALA A 292 18.89 -3.16 -8.81
CA ALA A 292 19.78 -3.21 -7.65
C ALA A 292 19.08 -2.58 -6.44
N GLU A 293 18.71 -3.43 -5.47
CA GLU A 293 17.95 -3.05 -4.27
C GLU A 293 18.27 -4.05 -3.15
N ASP A 294 18.65 -3.55 -1.97
CA ASP A 294 19.04 -4.39 -0.83
C ASP A 294 17.85 -4.79 0.06
N VAL A 295 16.74 -4.05 -0.01
CA VAL A 295 15.50 -4.37 0.70
C VAL A 295 14.62 -5.29 -0.15
N GLU A 296 14.51 -6.56 0.27
CA GLU A 296 13.75 -7.61 -0.43
C GLU A 296 12.29 -7.20 -0.77
N MET A 297 11.63 -6.44 0.10
CA MET A 297 10.26 -5.97 -0.13
C MET A 297 10.17 -4.97 -1.30
N ASN A 298 11.13 -4.05 -1.41
CA ASN A 298 11.20 -3.11 -2.53
C ASN A 298 11.53 -3.83 -3.83
N MET A 299 12.43 -4.83 -3.77
CA MET A 299 12.77 -5.67 -4.92
C MET A 299 11.53 -6.40 -5.46
N ILE A 300 10.75 -7.03 -4.58
CA ILE A 300 9.50 -7.71 -4.95
C ILE A 300 8.52 -6.73 -5.61
N MET A 301 8.37 -5.52 -5.05
CA MET A 301 7.48 -4.49 -5.60
C MET A 301 7.93 -4.05 -7.01
N ILE A 302 9.21 -3.69 -7.19
CA ILE A 302 9.75 -3.26 -8.49
C ILE A 302 9.63 -4.37 -9.53
N ARG A 303 9.95 -5.62 -9.15
CA ARG A 303 9.79 -6.80 -10.00
C ARG A 303 8.33 -6.97 -10.43
N GLY A 304 7.37 -6.83 -9.52
CA GLY A 304 5.94 -6.91 -9.81
C GLY A 304 5.49 -5.87 -10.83
N LEU A 305 5.90 -4.61 -10.65
CA LEU A 305 5.60 -3.53 -11.58
C LEU A 305 6.20 -3.77 -12.97
N LEU A 306 7.47 -4.20 -13.03
CA LEU A 306 8.14 -4.51 -14.29
C LEU A 306 7.48 -5.67 -15.02
N LYS A 307 7.13 -6.75 -14.32
CA LYS A 307 6.43 -7.91 -14.93
C LYS A 307 5.04 -7.56 -15.44
N HIS A 308 4.32 -6.70 -14.72
CA HIS A 308 3.00 -6.25 -15.16
C HIS A 308 3.06 -5.41 -16.45
N ARG A 309 4.08 -4.54 -16.59
CA ARG A 309 4.20 -3.65 -17.76
C ARG A 309 4.99 -4.22 -18.92
N LEU A 310 5.98 -5.07 -18.64
CA LEU A 310 6.83 -5.73 -19.62
C LEU A 310 6.87 -7.24 -19.31
N PRO A 311 5.78 -7.99 -19.61
CA PRO A 311 5.68 -9.42 -19.25
C PRO A 311 6.82 -10.28 -19.81
N SER A 312 7.36 -9.87 -20.96
CA SER A 312 8.45 -10.57 -21.63
C SER A 312 9.85 -10.16 -21.14
N ALA A 313 9.99 -9.10 -20.34
CA ALA A 313 11.30 -8.60 -19.91
C ALA A 313 12.04 -9.60 -19.01
N VAL A 314 13.37 -9.66 -19.18
CA VAL A 314 14.26 -10.43 -18.32
C VAL A 314 14.72 -9.53 -17.19
N ILE A 315 14.35 -9.87 -15.95
CA ILE A 315 14.72 -9.10 -14.76
C ILE A 315 15.92 -9.77 -14.09
N ILE A 316 17.00 -9.01 -13.94
CA ILE A 316 18.21 -9.38 -13.23
C ILE A 316 18.22 -8.61 -11.91
N GLU A 317 18.54 -9.28 -10.81
CA GLU A 317 18.44 -8.68 -9.48
C GLU A 317 19.80 -8.62 -8.82
N ALA A 318 20.12 -7.54 -8.11
CA ALA A 318 21.33 -7.39 -7.32
C ALA A 318 20.97 -6.87 -5.93
N LYS A 319 21.64 -7.39 -4.89
CA LYS A 319 21.36 -7.02 -3.48
C LYS A 319 22.26 -5.91 -2.95
N ASN A 320 23.17 -5.39 -3.78
CA ASN A 320 24.07 -4.28 -3.47
C ASN A 320 24.74 -3.76 -4.77
N GLY A 321 25.45 -2.63 -4.68
CA GLY A 321 26.12 -2.03 -5.83
C GLY A 321 27.24 -2.88 -6.44
N GLN A 322 27.92 -3.72 -5.64
CA GLN A 322 29.00 -4.57 -6.14
C GLN A 322 28.43 -5.70 -7.03
N GLU A 323 27.38 -6.38 -6.57
CA GLU A 323 26.65 -7.36 -7.38
C GLU A 323 26.05 -6.73 -8.64
N ALA A 324 25.59 -5.49 -8.56
CA ALA A 324 25.04 -4.77 -9.70
C ALA A 324 26.10 -4.56 -10.80
N VAL A 325 27.31 -4.16 -10.43
CA VAL A 325 28.44 -3.99 -11.37
C VAL A 325 28.87 -5.32 -11.99
N GLU A 326 28.89 -6.40 -11.22
CA GLU A 326 29.21 -7.75 -11.70
C GLU A 326 28.18 -8.21 -12.74
N LYS A 327 26.89 -8.15 -12.39
CA LYS A 327 25.79 -8.57 -13.27
C LYS A 327 25.66 -7.67 -14.50
N PHE A 328 25.94 -6.38 -14.38
CA PHE A 328 26.02 -5.46 -15.52
C PHE A 328 27.09 -5.90 -16.52
N THR A 329 28.26 -6.29 -16.02
CA THR A 329 29.38 -6.72 -16.86
C THR A 329 29.05 -8.01 -17.61
N GLU A 330 28.44 -8.97 -16.92
CA GLU A 330 28.11 -10.30 -17.46
C GLU A 330 26.93 -10.28 -18.43
N GLN A 331 25.88 -9.50 -18.13
CA GLN A 331 24.58 -9.65 -18.79
C GLN A 331 24.18 -8.47 -19.68
N SER A 332 24.95 -7.37 -19.65
CA SER A 332 24.76 -6.20 -20.53
C SER A 332 23.30 -5.72 -20.59
N PRO A 333 22.71 -5.32 -19.46
CA PRO A 333 21.31 -4.92 -19.40
C PRO A 333 21.03 -3.68 -20.24
N ASP A 334 19.77 -3.54 -20.65
CA ASP A 334 19.24 -2.42 -21.42
C ASP A 334 18.83 -1.22 -20.55
N LEU A 335 18.54 -1.49 -19.30
CA LEU A 335 18.17 -0.49 -18.30
C LEU A 335 18.65 -0.97 -16.92
N VAL A 336 19.13 -0.03 -16.10
CA VAL A 336 19.48 -0.29 -14.70
C VAL A 336 18.61 0.59 -13.80
N LEU A 337 17.85 -0.04 -12.90
CA LEU A 337 17.22 0.63 -11.76
C LEU A 337 18.13 0.43 -10.54
N MET A 338 18.68 1.52 -10.01
CA MET A 338 19.76 1.48 -9.02
C MET A 338 19.35 2.21 -7.75
N ASP A 339 19.20 1.48 -6.65
CA ASP A 339 19.10 2.12 -5.34
C ASP A 339 20.37 2.89 -5.00
N VAL A 340 20.19 4.12 -4.53
CA VAL A 340 21.29 4.97 -4.10
C VAL A 340 21.92 4.46 -2.81
N GLN A 341 21.11 3.97 -1.86
CA GLN A 341 21.57 3.63 -0.51
C GLN A 341 21.62 2.12 -0.29
N MET A 342 22.71 1.50 -0.72
CA MET A 342 22.94 0.06 -0.53
C MET A 342 24.19 -0.23 0.32
N PRO A 343 24.23 -1.35 1.07
CA PRO A 343 25.41 -1.80 1.78
C PRO A 343 26.51 -2.24 0.80
N VAL A 344 27.74 -2.37 1.29
CA VAL A 344 28.95 -2.78 0.54
C VAL A 344 29.41 -1.76 -0.51
N MET A 345 28.53 -1.38 -1.43
CA MET A 345 28.75 -0.35 -2.43
C MET A 345 27.44 0.39 -2.69
N ASP A 346 27.50 1.71 -2.60
CA ASP A 346 26.35 2.57 -2.85
C ASP A 346 26.07 2.72 -4.36
N GLY A 347 24.87 3.20 -4.70
CA GLY A 347 24.45 3.33 -6.09
C GLY A 347 25.28 4.32 -6.91
N PHE A 348 25.87 5.33 -6.25
CA PHE A 348 26.73 6.32 -6.92
C PHE A 348 28.08 5.72 -7.32
N ASP A 349 28.71 4.97 -6.42
CA ASP A 349 29.95 4.22 -6.67
C ASP A 349 29.72 3.13 -7.72
N ALA A 350 28.60 2.41 -7.64
CA ALA A 350 28.22 1.41 -8.64
C ALA A 350 28.07 2.05 -10.03
N THR A 351 27.37 3.18 -10.11
CA THR A 351 27.20 3.91 -11.38
C THR A 351 28.53 4.38 -11.95
N ARG A 352 29.45 4.92 -11.13
CA ARG A 352 30.79 5.32 -11.59
C ARG A 352 31.54 4.14 -12.23
N LYS A 353 31.52 2.98 -11.60
CA LYS A 353 32.15 1.76 -12.16
C LYS A 353 31.48 1.30 -13.44
N ILE A 354 30.14 1.34 -13.51
CA ILE A 354 29.39 1.06 -14.75
C ILE A 354 29.84 2.01 -15.88
N ARG A 355 29.98 3.31 -15.61
CA ARG A 355 30.48 4.28 -16.60
C ARG A 355 31.93 4.03 -17.01
N GLU A 356 32.77 3.53 -16.13
CA GLU A 356 34.13 3.11 -16.47
C GLU A 356 34.12 1.91 -17.43
N ILE A 357 33.29 0.89 -17.15
CA ILE A 357 33.12 -0.29 -18.02
C ILE A 357 32.60 0.11 -19.41
N GLU A 358 31.72 1.12 -19.48
CA GLU A 358 31.19 1.61 -20.75
C GLU A 358 32.24 2.33 -21.61
N ARG A 359 33.25 2.94 -21.00
CA ARG A 359 34.35 3.60 -21.73
C ARG A 359 35.19 2.63 -22.56
N ASP A 360 35.14 1.33 -22.26
CA ASP A 360 35.80 0.27 -23.02
C ASP A 360 35.00 -0.15 -24.27
N GLY A 361 34.13 0.72 -24.78
CA GLY A 361 33.44 0.58 -26.07
C GLY A 361 32.04 -0.03 -25.99
N ARG A 362 31.45 -0.19 -24.79
CA ARG A 362 30.05 -0.61 -24.66
C ARG A 362 29.10 0.57 -24.89
N LYS A 363 27.89 0.26 -25.36
CA LYS A 363 26.81 1.25 -25.45
C LYS A 363 26.48 1.73 -24.03
N LYS A 364 26.29 3.04 -23.88
CA LYS A 364 25.83 3.61 -22.61
C LYS A 364 24.44 3.08 -22.29
N THR A 365 24.31 2.35 -21.18
CA THR A 365 23.06 1.85 -20.64
C THR A 365 22.45 2.91 -19.71
N PRO A 366 21.17 3.24 -19.86
CA PRO A 366 20.48 4.14 -18.93
C PRO A 366 20.53 3.62 -17.48
N VAL A 367 20.95 4.47 -16.54
CA VAL A 367 20.96 4.18 -15.10
C VAL A 367 20.02 5.15 -14.39
N VAL A 368 18.95 4.61 -13.82
CA VAL A 368 17.90 5.37 -13.13
C VAL A 368 18.03 5.16 -11.63
N ALA A 369 18.25 6.26 -10.91
CA ALA A 369 18.41 6.25 -9.47
C ALA A 369 17.09 6.01 -8.75
N LEU A 370 17.06 5.16 -7.73
CA LEU A 370 15.95 5.05 -6.79
C LEU A 370 16.36 5.73 -5.48
N THR A 371 15.71 6.83 -5.12
CA THR A 371 16.10 7.67 -3.96
C THR A 371 14.96 7.87 -2.96
N ALA A 372 15.25 7.88 -1.66
CA ALA A 372 14.27 8.14 -0.59
C ALA A 372 13.76 9.59 -0.53
N GLY A 373 14.36 10.51 -1.29
CA GLY A 373 13.88 11.89 -1.40
C GLY A 373 14.50 12.64 -2.58
N ALA A 374 13.69 13.43 -3.28
CA ALA A 374 14.14 14.35 -4.33
C ALA A 374 14.83 15.60 -3.74
N ILE A 375 15.80 15.41 -2.86
CA ILE A 375 16.62 16.52 -2.36
C ILE A 375 17.60 16.88 -3.48
N LYS A 376 17.67 18.17 -3.82
CA LYS A 376 18.49 18.72 -4.92
C LYS A 376 19.95 18.23 -4.89
N GLU A 377 20.50 18.01 -3.70
CA GLU A 377 21.87 17.53 -3.49
C GLU A 377 22.09 16.08 -3.97
N ASP A 378 21.12 15.19 -3.80
CA ASP A 378 21.23 13.81 -4.31
C ASP A 378 21.07 13.73 -5.83
N GLN A 379 20.31 14.64 -6.44
CA GLN A 379 20.25 14.78 -7.90
C GLN A 379 21.57 15.28 -8.47
N GLU A 380 22.19 16.28 -7.84
CA GLU A 380 23.51 16.80 -8.24
C GLU A 380 24.59 15.72 -8.10
N ARG A 381 24.56 14.93 -7.02
CA ARG A 381 25.45 13.78 -6.82
C ARG A 381 25.21 12.65 -7.83
N GLY A 382 23.95 12.35 -8.15
CA GLY A 382 23.58 11.36 -9.16
C GLY A 382 24.04 11.73 -10.55
N LEU A 383 23.83 12.99 -10.95
CA LEU A 383 24.30 13.51 -12.22
C LEU A 383 25.83 13.49 -12.30
N ALA A 384 26.52 13.86 -11.21
CA ALA A 384 27.98 13.79 -11.13
C ALA A 384 28.52 12.34 -11.19
N ALA A 385 27.78 11.37 -10.67
CA ALA A 385 28.09 9.94 -10.78
C ALA A 385 27.79 9.37 -12.18
N GLY A 386 27.01 10.10 -12.99
CA GLY A 386 26.64 9.73 -14.35
C GLY A 386 25.30 9.01 -14.49
N MET A 387 24.39 9.13 -13.51
CA MET A 387 23.00 8.64 -13.61
C MET A 387 22.21 9.48 -14.62
N ASP A 388 21.23 8.88 -15.28
CA ASP A 388 20.47 9.50 -16.38
C ASP A 388 19.11 10.04 -15.94
N GLU A 389 18.50 9.43 -14.92
CA GLU A 389 17.21 9.85 -14.36
C GLU A 389 17.10 9.40 -12.89
N TYR A 390 16.06 9.84 -12.19
CA TYR A 390 15.78 9.44 -10.83
C TYR A 390 14.28 9.20 -10.64
N LEU A 391 13.96 8.28 -9.72
CA LEU A 391 12.63 7.98 -9.22
C LEU A 391 12.65 8.10 -7.71
N THR A 392 11.61 8.71 -7.15
CA THR A 392 11.48 8.78 -5.70
C THR A 392 10.90 7.49 -5.14
N LYS A 393 11.37 7.07 -3.97
CA LYS A 393 10.83 5.96 -3.20
C LYS A 393 9.72 6.48 -2.28
N PRO A 394 8.57 5.78 -2.17
CA PRO A 394 8.22 4.55 -2.86
C PRO A 394 8.01 4.80 -4.36
N VAL A 395 8.49 3.87 -5.21
CA VAL A 395 8.46 4.02 -6.67
C VAL A 395 7.02 4.17 -7.15
N ASN A 396 6.71 5.31 -7.75
CA ASN A 396 5.40 5.57 -8.35
C ASN A 396 5.28 4.86 -9.71
N VAL A 397 4.14 4.20 -9.93
CA VAL A 397 3.87 3.42 -11.15
C VAL A 397 3.94 4.28 -12.42
N GLY A 398 3.34 5.48 -12.40
CA GLY A 398 3.34 6.38 -13.55
C GLY A 398 4.72 6.97 -13.84
N GLU A 399 5.51 7.27 -12.81
CA GLU A 399 6.90 7.73 -12.99
C GLU A 399 7.78 6.62 -13.58
N LEU A 400 7.62 5.38 -13.10
CA LEU A 400 8.32 4.22 -13.65
C LEU A 400 7.92 3.97 -15.11
N GLU A 401 6.63 4.06 -15.45
CA GLU A 401 6.16 3.93 -16.83
C GLU A 401 6.76 4.99 -17.75
N ALA A 402 6.80 6.25 -17.32
CA ALA A 402 7.42 7.31 -18.11
C ALA A 402 8.90 7.02 -18.38
N VAL A 403 9.63 6.50 -17.40
CA VAL A 403 11.03 6.08 -17.55
C VAL A 403 11.18 4.89 -18.50
N LEU A 404 10.34 3.86 -18.36
CA LEU A 404 10.37 2.68 -19.24
C LEU A 404 10.06 3.07 -20.68
N SER A 405 9.00 3.86 -20.91
CA SER A 405 8.65 4.38 -22.23
C SER A 405 9.71 5.31 -22.79
N LYS A 406 10.47 6.03 -21.97
CA LYS A 406 11.54 6.92 -22.45
C LYS A 406 12.79 6.16 -22.88
N PHE A 407 13.17 5.10 -22.18
CA PHE A 407 14.45 4.40 -22.40
C PHE A 407 14.34 3.09 -23.18
N LEU A 408 13.14 2.50 -23.27
CA LEU A 408 12.90 1.19 -23.91
C LEU A 408 11.95 1.25 -25.12
N SER A 409 11.52 2.45 -25.56
CA SER A 409 10.56 2.63 -26.67
C SER A 409 11.06 2.26 -28.07
N ASP A 410 12.38 2.18 -28.27
CA ASP A 410 13.01 1.91 -29.58
C ASP A 410 13.51 0.45 -29.72
N LYS A 411 12.87 -0.52 -29.05
CA LYS A 411 13.27 -1.94 -29.08
C LYS A 411 12.23 -2.89 -29.66
#